data_AF-A0A3D3HHL9-F1
#
_entry.id   AF-A0A3D3HHL9-F1
#
_cell.length_a   1.000
_cell.length_b   1.000
_cell.length_c   1.000
_cell.angle_alpha   90.00
_cell.angle_beta   90.00
_cell.angle_gamma   90.00
#
_symmetry.space_group_name_H-M   'P 1'
#
loop_
_entity.id
_entity.type
_entity.pdbx_description
1 polymer ?
#
loop_
_entity_poly.entity_id
_entity_poly.type
_entity_poly.pdbx_seq_one_letter_code
_entity_poly.pdbx_strand_id
1 'polypeptide(L)'
;MEIPYLNHLSTQGSSGGPTGIINVDFVRSVDFLSGAFPAARGNALSSVMEFTMIERNREKRSIRATVGASDLGLTYNGPAGERSSLIVSARRSYLQFLFGVIGLPFLPT
;
A
#
# COMPACT_ATOMS: atom_id res chain seq x y z
N MET A 1 -10.33 -1.11 -10.15
CA MET A 1 -8.95 -1.07 -10.66
C MET A 1 -8.44 -2.49 -10.63
N GLU A 2 -8.04 -3.04 -11.77
CA GLU A 2 -7.46 -4.39 -11.84
C GLU A 2 -6.07 -4.36 -11.21
N ILE A 3 -5.79 -5.28 -10.27
CA ILE A 3 -4.45 -5.39 -9.65
C ILE A 3 -3.71 -6.48 -10.43
N PRO A 4 -2.69 -6.13 -11.23
CA PRO A 4 -2.16 -7.03 -12.25
C PRO A 4 -1.32 -8.19 -11.69
N TYR A 5 -1.03 -8.22 -10.38
CA TYR A 5 -0.08 -9.18 -9.84
C TYR A 5 -0.23 -9.38 -8.32
N LEU A 6 -0.13 -10.62 -7.83
CA LEU A 6 -0.07 -11.02 -6.43
C LEU A 6 0.79 -12.30 -6.36
N ASN A 7 2.12 -12.20 -6.32
CA ASN A 7 3.02 -13.37 -6.35
C ASN A 7 3.52 -13.76 -4.95
N HIS A 8 3.72 -15.07 -4.74
CA HIS A 8 4.03 -15.77 -3.49
C HIS A 8 5.53 -16.11 -3.31
N LEU A 9 6.40 -15.94 -4.32
CA LEU A 9 7.87 -16.07 -4.18
C LEU A 9 8.60 -15.04 -5.06
N SER A 10 8.78 -13.84 -4.53
CA SER A 10 9.49 -12.74 -5.19
C SER A 10 11.00 -12.87 -4.94
N THR A 11 11.77 -13.33 -5.93
CA THR A 11 13.23 -13.13 -5.90
C THR A 11 13.53 -11.65 -6.18
N GLN A 12 14.46 -11.07 -5.43
CA GLN A 12 14.76 -9.65 -5.49
C GLN A 12 15.30 -9.26 -6.88
N GLY A 13 14.51 -8.50 -7.66
CA GLY A 13 14.85 -8.05 -9.01
C GLY A 13 14.00 -8.63 -10.13
N SER A 14 13.23 -9.70 -9.92
CA SER A 14 12.07 -9.97 -10.78
C SER A 14 10.96 -9.01 -10.39
N SER A 15 10.08 -8.65 -11.31
CA SER A 15 8.92 -7.74 -11.14
C SER A 15 7.85 -8.32 -10.18
N GLY A 16 8.28 -8.72 -8.99
CA GLY A 16 7.71 -9.72 -8.11
C GLY A 16 6.71 -9.21 -7.08
N GLY A 17 6.17 -8.02 -7.29
CA GLY A 17 4.96 -7.53 -6.64
C GLY A 17 4.31 -6.58 -7.63
N PRO A 18 2.98 -6.40 -7.62
CA PRO A 18 2.47 -5.19 -8.23
C PRO A 18 3.27 -4.08 -7.54
N THR A 19 3.87 -3.15 -8.27
CA THR A 19 4.11 -1.83 -7.68
C THR A 19 2.71 -1.40 -7.26
N GLY A 20 2.34 -1.71 -6.02
CA GLY A 20 0.97 -1.58 -5.54
C GLY A 20 0.67 -0.11 -5.69
N ILE A 21 -0.14 0.22 -6.69
CA ILE A 21 -0.62 1.59 -6.93
C ILE A 21 -1.32 2.09 -5.64
N ILE A 22 -1.73 1.15 -4.78
CA ILE A 22 -2.37 1.37 -3.49
C ILE A 22 -1.33 1.28 -2.38
N ASN A 23 -1.08 2.42 -1.73
CA ASN A 23 -0.32 2.47 -0.48
C ASN A 23 -1.17 1.85 0.66
N VAL A 24 -0.66 0.80 1.28
CA VAL A 24 -1.33 0.08 2.39
C VAL A 24 -1.56 0.95 3.63
N ASP A 25 -0.75 1.99 3.86
CA ASP A 25 -0.95 2.93 4.95
C ASP A 25 -2.26 3.73 4.80
N PHE A 26 -2.82 3.77 3.59
CA PHE A 26 -4.12 4.39 3.32
C PHE A 26 -5.29 3.40 3.35
N VAL A 27 -5.04 2.09 3.47
CA VAL A 27 -6.11 1.09 3.49
C VAL A 27 -6.67 0.99 4.91
N ARG A 28 -7.99 1.16 5.03
CA ARG A 28 -8.76 0.98 6.26
C ARG A 28 -9.26 -0.45 6.40
N SER A 29 -9.81 -1.02 5.33
CA SER A 29 -10.26 -2.41 5.29
C SER A 29 -10.21 -2.98 3.88
N VAL A 30 -10.17 -4.30 3.79
CA VAL A 30 -10.26 -5.05 2.54
C VAL A 30 -11.34 -6.11 2.69
N ASP A 31 -12.33 -6.06 1.81
CA ASP A 31 -13.42 -7.02 1.76
C ASP A 31 -13.23 -7.93 0.54
N PHE A 32 -13.16 -9.24 0.76
CA PHE A 32 -13.00 -10.23 -0.29
C PHE A 32 -14.30 -11.01 -0.50
N LEU A 33 -14.86 -10.88 -1.69
CA LEU A 33 -16.06 -11.60 -2.11
C LEU A 33 -15.66 -12.66 -3.13
N SER A 34 -15.66 -13.93 -2.73
CA SER A 34 -15.28 -15.06 -3.59
C SER A 34 -16.38 -15.54 -4.53
N GLY A 35 -17.59 -14.98 -4.43
CA GLY A 35 -18.77 -15.34 -5.22
C GLY A 35 -20.02 -14.59 -4.72
N ALA A 36 -21.14 -14.69 -5.44
CA ALA A 36 -22.41 -14.03 -5.10
C ALA A 36 -22.30 -12.51 -4.81
N PHE A 37 -21.31 -11.84 -5.41
CA PHE A 37 -21.13 -10.40 -5.30
C PHE A 37 -22.20 -9.65 -6.11
N PRO A 38 -22.59 -8.42 -5.72
CA PRO A 38 -23.66 -7.68 -6.37
C PRO A 38 -23.46 -7.51 -7.87
N ALA A 39 -24.54 -7.55 -8.66
CA ALA A 39 -24.51 -7.39 -10.11
C ALA A 39 -23.84 -6.08 -10.59
N ALA A 40 -23.81 -5.04 -9.73
CA ALA A 40 -23.08 -3.80 -9.97
C ALA A 40 -21.55 -3.99 -10.15
N ARG A 41 -21.00 -5.15 -9.78
CA ARG A 41 -19.58 -5.53 -9.98
C ARG A 41 -19.38 -6.33 -11.28
N GLY A 42 -20.22 -6.10 -12.29
CA GLY A 42 -20.45 -6.95 -13.48
C GLY A 42 -19.26 -7.29 -14.38
N ASN A 43 -18.07 -6.69 -14.21
CA ASN A 43 -16.85 -7.09 -14.93
C ASN A 43 -15.95 -8.07 -14.14
N ALA A 44 -16.35 -8.47 -12.93
CA ALA A 44 -15.62 -9.46 -12.16
C ALA A 44 -16.02 -10.89 -12.56
N LEU A 45 -15.04 -11.70 -13.00
CA LEU A 45 -15.29 -13.05 -13.52
C LEU A 45 -15.29 -14.15 -12.45
N SER A 46 -14.63 -13.94 -11.31
CA SER A 46 -14.43 -14.99 -10.30
C SER A 46 -14.58 -14.48 -8.86
N SER A 47 -14.02 -13.31 -8.55
CA SER A 47 -14.05 -12.73 -7.21
C SER A 47 -13.84 -11.22 -7.25
N VAL A 48 -14.18 -10.54 -6.16
CA VAL A 48 -14.03 -9.09 -6.02
C VAL A 48 -13.28 -8.79 -4.72
N MET A 49 -12.23 -7.99 -4.81
CA MET A 49 -11.59 -7.36 -3.65
C MET A 49 -11.98 -5.89 -3.61
N GLU A 50 -12.56 -5.46 -2.51
CA GLU A 50 -12.95 -4.09 -2.26
C GLU A 50 -12.05 -3.48 -1.20
N PHE A 51 -11.36 -2.41 -1.58
CA PHE A 51 -10.47 -1.67 -0.70
C PHE A 51 -11.20 -0.43 -0.21
N THR A 52 -11.37 -0.34 1.10
CA THR A 52 -11.85 0.87 1.74
C THR A 52 -10.65 1.65 2.24
N MET A 53 -10.50 2.90 1.80
CA MET A 53 -9.38 3.77 2.20
C MET A 53 -9.71 4.57 3.47
N ILE A 54 -8.70 5.11 4.13
CA ILE A 54 -8.84 6.01 5.28
C ILE A 54 -9.52 7.31 4.85
N GLU A 55 -10.49 7.77 5.64
CA GLU A 55 -11.16 9.05 5.42
C GLU A 55 -10.26 10.22 5.84
N ARG A 56 -10.27 11.30 5.06
CA ARG A 56 -9.52 12.51 5.40
C ARG A 56 -10.20 13.25 6.55
N ASN A 57 -9.43 13.67 7.55
CA ASN A 57 -9.96 14.39 8.70
C ASN A 57 -9.94 15.91 8.44
N ARG A 58 -11.10 16.57 8.47
CA ARG A 58 -11.22 18.03 8.28
C ARG A 58 -10.97 18.84 9.55
N GLU A 59 -11.01 18.21 10.72
CA GLU A 59 -10.99 18.90 12.02
C GLU A 59 -9.68 18.68 12.76
N LYS A 60 -9.19 17.43 12.78
CA LYS A 60 -8.02 17.03 13.57
C LYS A 60 -6.87 16.63 12.66
N ARG A 61 -5.67 17.09 13.03
CA ARG A 61 -4.42 16.66 12.40
C ARG A 61 -3.94 15.38 13.07
N SER A 62 -3.56 14.41 12.26
CA SER A 62 -2.98 13.13 12.68
C SER A 62 -1.68 12.90 11.94
N ILE A 63 -0.64 12.56 12.69
CA ILE A 63 0.67 12.17 12.17
C ILE A 63 0.97 10.78 12.70
N ARG A 64 1.40 9.88 11.81
CA ARG A 64 1.83 8.52 12.14
C ARG A 64 3.24 8.31 11.60
N ALA A 65 4.15 7.91 12.47
CA ALA A 65 5.46 7.39 12.09
C ALA A 65 5.46 5.86 12.26
N THR A 66 6.04 5.16 11.30
CA THR A 66 6.12 3.69 11.27
C THR A 66 7.58 3.29 11.13
N VAL A 67 8.03 2.36 11.96
CA VAL A 67 9.35 1.72 11.86
C VAL A 67 9.11 0.24 11.63
N GLY A 68 9.41 -0.22 10.42
CA GLY A 68 9.34 -1.63 10.05
C GLY A 68 10.68 -2.32 10.23
N ALA A 69 10.76 -3.61 9.93
CA ALA A 69 12.05 -4.30 9.82
C ALA A 69 12.83 -3.89 8.56
N SER A 70 12.13 -3.40 7.54
CA SER A 70 12.65 -3.16 6.19
C SER A 70 12.59 -1.70 5.74
N ASP A 71 11.93 -0.84 6.51
CA ASP A 71 11.54 0.49 6.07
C ASP A 71 11.17 1.44 7.21
N LEU A 72 11.13 2.71 6.86
CA LEU A 72 10.59 3.79 7.68
C LEU A 72 9.44 4.46 6.91
N GLY A 73 8.39 4.83 7.61
CA GLY A 73 7.20 5.48 7.04
C GLY A 73 6.76 6.69 7.86
N LEU A 74 6.21 7.69 7.17
CA LEU A 74 5.57 8.86 7.77
C LEU A 74 4.28 9.16 7.01
N THR A 75 3.17 9.30 7.74
CA THR A 75 1.85 9.60 7.19
C THR A 75 1.25 10.78 7.92
N TYR A 76 0.71 11.74 7.17
CA TYR A 76 -0.04 12.89 7.66
C TYR A 76 -1.49 12.82 7.14
N ASN A 77 -2.46 13.05 8.00
CA ASN A 77 -3.88 13.20 7.64
C ASN A 77 -4.45 14.41 8.39
N GLY A 78 -5.01 15.38 7.67
CA GLY A 78 -5.62 16.55 8.29
C GLY A 78 -6.13 17.60 7.30
N PRO A 79 -6.62 18.74 7.81
CA PRO A 79 -7.02 19.87 6.97
C PRO A 79 -5.81 20.44 6.19
N ALA A 80 -6.06 20.79 4.94
CA ALA A 80 -5.13 21.44 4.03
C ALA A 80 -5.51 22.91 3.74
N GLY A 81 -6.68 23.32 4.22
CA GLY A 81 -7.25 24.66 4.11
C GLY A 81 -8.62 24.69 4.81
N GLU A 82 -9.33 25.80 4.74
CA GLU A 82 -10.62 26.00 5.45
C GLU A 82 -11.73 25.03 4.98
N ARG A 83 -11.61 24.51 3.74
CA ARG A 83 -12.61 23.63 3.12
C ARG A 83 -12.03 22.34 2.53
N SER A 84 -10.73 22.09 2.74
CA SER A 84 -10.03 20.97 2.12
C SER A 84 -9.28 20.15 3.18
N SER A 85 -9.16 18.86 2.93
CA SER A 85 -8.35 17.95 3.75
C SER A 85 -7.52 17.06 2.86
N LEU A 86 -6.34 16.68 3.33
CA LEU A 86 -5.43 15.81 2.61
C LEU A 86 -4.88 14.71 3.52
N ILE A 87 -4.57 13.59 2.88
CA ILE A 87 -3.74 12.54 3.44
C ILE A 87 -2.54 12.37 2.51
N VAL A 88 -1.35 12.32 3.07
CA VAL A 88 -0.07 12.15 2.37
C VAL A 88 0.79 11.19 3.18
N SER A 89 1.54 10.34 2.48
CA SER A 89 2.53 9.47 3.10
C SER A 89 3.83 9.45 2.31
N ALA A 90 4.92 9.25 3.02
CA ALA A 90 6.25 9.03 2.49
C ALA A 90 6.83 7.79 3.17
N ARG A 91 7.49 6.93 2.39
CA ARG A 91 8.06 5.67 2.87
C ARG A 91 9.42 5.44 2.21
N ARG A 92 10.40 5.01 3.00
CA ARG A 92 11.76 4.72 2.53
C ARG A 92 12.18 3.33 2.99
N SER A 93 12.46 2.44 2.03
CA SER A 93 13.09 1.15 2.32
C SER A 93 14.60 1.35 2.54
N TYR A 94 15.14 0.63 3.52
CA TYR A 94 16.58 0.53 3.77
C TYR A 94 17.10 -0.91 3.60
N LEU A 95 16.28 -1.83 3.09
CA LEU A 95 16.70 -3.22 2.86
C LEU A 95 17.91 -3.33 1.93
N GLN A 96 18.00 -2.49 0.89
CA GLN A 96 19.17 -2.49 0.02
C GLN A 96 20.46 -2.14 0.77
N PHE A 97 20.39 -1.15 1.66
CA PHE A 97 21.52 -0.83 2.53
C PHE A 97 21.84 -2.00 3.47
N LEU A 98 20.82 -2.58 4.11
CA LEU A 98 20.98 -3.71 5.01
C LEU A 98 21.63 -4.91 4.31
N PHE A 99 21.13 -5.30 3.13
CA PHE A 99 21.68 -6.39 2.31
C PHE A 99 23.11 -6.13 1.88
N GLY A 100 23.45 -4.88 1.53
CA GLY A 100 24.82 -4.48 1.25
C GLY A 100 25.76 -4.66 2.46
N VAL A 101 25.31 -4.33 3.68
CA VAL A 101 26.12 -4.47 4.90
C VAL A 101 26.32 -5.93 5.31
N ILE A 102 25.30 -6.78 5.18
CA ILE A 102 25.36 -8.20 5.60
C ILE A 102 25.88 -9.14 4.51
N GLY A 103 26.33 -8.61 3.36
CA GLY A 103 27.01 -9.36 2.31
C GLY A 103 26.13 -10.36 1.56
N LEU A 104 24.81 -10.16 1.54
CA LEU A 104 23.88 -11.05 0.85
C LEU A 104 23.80 -10.67 -0.65
N PRO A 105 24.08 -11.61 -1.59
CA PRO A 105 24.27 -11.31 -3.01
C PRO A 105 22.93 -11.27 -3.75
N PHE A 106 22.02 -10.42 -3.29
CA PHE A 106 20.72 -10.20 -3.93
C PHE A 106 20.69 -8.78 -4.51
N LEU A 107 21.46 -8.50 -5.57
CA LEU A 107 21.14 -7.55 -6.67
C LEU A 107 22.34 -7.35 -7.63
N PRO A 108 22.09 -7.06 -8.93
CA PRO A 108 23.10 -6.69 -9.93
C PRO A 108 23.63 -5.26 -9.71
N THR A 109 24.86 -5.01 -10.18
CA THR A 109 25.55 -3.71 -10.22
C THR A 109 24.78 -2.66 -11.01
#